data_AF-A0A0G0A6R9-F1
#
_entry.id   AF-A0A0G0A6R9-F1
#
_cell.length_a   1.000
_cell.length_b   1.000
_cell.length_c   1.000
_cell.angle_alpha   90.00
_cell.angle_beta   90.00
_cell.angle_gamma   90.00
#
_symmetry.space_group_name_H-M   'P 1'
#
loop_
_entity.id
_entity.type
_entity.pdbx_description
1 polymer ?
#
loop_
_entity_poly.entity_id
_entity_poly.type
_entity_poly.pdbx_seq_one_letter_code
_entity_poly.pdbx_strand_id
1 'polypeptide(L)'
;MDHKIIIKWDGPYSYNEVIQNDGKNSLRKLIDHSEELLEKEIDYGVYQIYGTHPIFGPNSLLYIGKASEQEFRIRFMQHTRWISQEMDDIKFYLGRVMDKSEENFRITNEIWRDYIDIAERLLLYYCCPPYNSASLNLKKEAFGNDDYFVLNYGKKASIPYEVSSLHHTLGLLEDQKEYLFLKYKG
;
A
#
# COMPACT_ATOMS: atom_id res chain seq x y z
N MET A 1 2.33 -17.75 10.67
CA MET A 1 1.30 -18.21 9.73
C MET A 1 1.44 -17.37 8.46
N ASP A 2 1.12 -17.91 7.30
CA ASP A 2 1.31 -17.19 6.03
C ASP A 2 0.01 -16.46 5.66
N HIS A 3 0.10 -15.16 5.48
CA HIS A 3 -1.03 -14.29 5.15
C HIS A 3 -0.85 -13.67 3.78
N LYS A 4 -1.84 -13.92 2.90
CA LYS A 4 -1.88 -13.37 1.55
C LYS A 4 -2.88 -12.23 1.46
N ILE A 5 -2.37 -11.02 1.25
CA ILE A 5 -3.16 -9.80 1.09
C ILE A 5 -3.15 -9.43 -0.40
N ILE A 6 -4.33 -9.28 -1.00
CA ILE A 6 -4.46 -8.94 -2.42
C ILE A 6 -5.04 -7.54 -2.53
N ILE A 7 -4.34 -6.67 -3.24
CA ILE A 7 -4.75 -5.29 -3.43
C ILE A 7 -5.07 -5.06 -4.90
N LYS A 8 -6.30 -4.64 -5.19
CA LYS A 8 -6.72 -4.20 -6.52
C LYS A 8 -6.62 -2.69 -6.62
N TRP A 9 -5.75 -2.22 -7.50
CA TRP A 9 -5.48 -0.81 -7.74
C TRP A 9 -6.31 -0.25 -8.91
N ASP A 10 -6.83 0.97 -8.74
CA ASP A 10 -7.45 1.78 -9.80
C ASP A 10 -6.89 3.21 -9.81
N GLY A 11 -7.14 3.96 -10.89
CA GLY A 11 -6.59 5.29 -11.17
C GLY A 11 -6.02 5.42 -12.59
N PRO A 12 -5.08 6.33 -12.85
CA PRO A 12 -4.84 7.51 -12.01
C PRO A 12 -6.10 8.38 -11.93
N TYR A 13 -6.32 8.98 -10.78
CA TYR A 13 -7.32 10.03 -10.57
C TYR A 13 -6.62 11.37 -10.33
N SER A 14 -7.27 12.46 -10.69
CA SER A 14 -6.93 13.82 -10.25
C SER A 14 -7.43 14.07 -8.83
N TYR A 15 -6.94 15.16 -8.21
CA TYR A 15 -7.41 15.59 -6.89
C TYR A 15 -8.93 15.83 -6.84
N ASN A 16 -9.47 16.51 -7.86
CA ASN A 16 -10.90 16.76 -7.93
C ASN A 16 -11.70 15.47 -8.07
N GLU A 17 -11.20 14.49 -8.83
CA GLU A 17 -11.88 13.21 -8.96
C GLU A 17 -11.92 12.44 -7.63
N VAL A 18 -10.86 12.46 -6.81
CA VAL A 18 -10.86 11.75 -5.51
C VAL A 18 -11.63 12.47 -4.40
N ILE A 19 -11.84 13.79 -4.53
CA ILE A 19 -12.63 14.58 -3.58
C ILE A 19 -14.11 14.63 -3.96
N GLN A 20 -14.44 14.67 -5.26
CA GLN A 20 -15.80 14.78 -5.78
C GLN A 20 -16.44 13.43 -6.12
N ASN A 21 -15.67 12.46 -6.64
CA ASN A 21 -16.15 11.09 -6.65
C ASN A 21 -15.82 10.50 -5.28
N ASP A 22 -16.84 10.08 -4.55
CA ASP A 22 -16.70 9.16 -3.42
C ASP A 22 -16.15 7.79 -3.87
N GLY A 23 -15.10 7.68 -4.72
CA GLY A 23 -14.57 6.39 -5.21
C GLY A 23 -15.57 5.46 -5.97
N LYS A 24 -16.85 5.85 -6.04
CA LYS A 24 -18.00 4.97 -6.29
C LYS A 24 -18.13 4.58 -7.75
N ASN A 25 -17.72 5.42 -8.69
CA ASN A 25 -18.10 5.25 -10.10
C ASN A 25 -17.20 4.29 -10.91
N SER A 26 -15.91 4.15 -10.59
CA SER A 26 -15.01 3.28 -11.38
C SER A 26 -15.12 1.80 -10.99
N LEU A 27 -15.38 1.49 -9.71
CA LEU A 27 -15.52 0.12 -9.22
C LEU A 27 -16.96 -0.40 -9.21
N ARG A 28 -18.00 0.42 -8.99
CA ARG A 28 -19.40 -0.03 -9.16
C ARG A 28 -19.65 -0.59 -10.56
N LYS A 29 -18.98 -0.05 -11.58
CA LYS A 29 -19.10 -0.52 -12.97
C LYS A 29 -18.41 -1.88 -13.22
N LEU A 30 -17.50 -2.29 -12.34
CA LEU A 30 -16.79 -3.59 -12.41
C LEU A 30 -17.42 -4.66 -11.51
N ILE A 31 -18.24 -4.27 -10.54
CA ILE A 31 -18.91 -5.15 -9.56
C ILE A 31 -20.37 -5.43 -9.98
N ASP A 32 -20.64 -5.49 -11.28
CA ASP A 32 -22.00 -5.80 -11.78
C ASP A 32 -22.34 -7.30 -11.61
N HIS A 33 -21.44 -8.13 -11.06
CA HIS A 33 -21.56 -9.59 -11.01
C HIS A 33 -21.11 -10.26 -9.69
N SER A 34 -20.92 -9.52 -8.59
CA SER A 34 -20.68 -10.15 -7.28
C SER A 34 -21.37 -9.39 -6.17
N GLU A 35 -22.31 -10.06 -5.51
CA GLU A 35 -23.11 -9.57 -4.39
C GLU A 35 -22.25 -8.92 -3.28
N GLU A 36 -22.72 -7.76 -2.82
CA GLU A 36 -22.44 -7.14 -1.51
C GLU A 36 -20.98 -7.06 -1.04
N LEU A 37 -20.11 -6.38 -1.81
CA LEU A 37 -19.13 -5.52 -1.13
C LEU A 37 -19.91 -4.32 -0.61
N LEU A 38 -20.06 -4.21 0.71
CA LEU A 38 -20.78 -3.11 1.35
C LEU A 38 -20.23 -1.80 0.78
N GLU A 39 -21.09 -0.86 0.39
CA GLU A 39 -20.70 0.44 -0.18
C GLU A 39 -19.68 1.21 0.68
N LYS A 40 -19.54 0.83 1.95
CA LYS A 40 -18.52 1.35 2.86
C LYS A 40 -17.12 0.80 2.56
N GLU A 41 -16.95 -0.45 2.17
CA GLU A 41 -15.63 -1.09 2.00
C GLU A 41 -14.86 -0.60 0.76
N ILE A 42 -15.55 -0.06 -0.25
CA ILE A 42 -14.92 0.46 -1.47
C ILE A 42 -14.16 1.80 -1.26
N ASP A 43 -14.40 2.49 -0.15
CA ASP A 43 -13.87 3.83 0.12
C ASP A 43 -12.71 3.87 1.13
N TYR A 44 -12.17 2.71 1.48
CA TYR A 44 -11.00 2.57 2.36
C TYR A 44 -9.96 1.68 1.68
N GLY A 45 -8.75 1.71 2.22
CA GLY A 45 -7.64 0.92 1.71
C GLY A 45 -6.33 1.68 1.76
N VAL A 46 -5.45 1.36 0.81
CA VAL A 46 -4.16 2.04 0.62
C VAL A 46 -4.23 2.94 -0.59
N TYR A 47 -3.42 3.99 -0.62
CA TYR A 47 -3.32 4.90 -1.75
C TYR A 47 -1.89 5.28 -2.05
N GLN A 48 -1.64 5.62 -3.30
CA GLN A 48 -0.38 6.16 -3.80
C GLN A 48 -0.62 7.57 -4.35
N ILE A 49 0.36 8.45 -4.18
CA ILE A 49 0.36 9.79 -4.75
C ILE A 49 1.62 9.97 -5.59
N TYR A 50 1.43 10.32 -6.86
CA TYR A 50 2.51 10.55 -7.83
C TYR A 50 2.52 12.01 -8.26
N GLY A 51 3.72 12.54 -8.48
CA GLY A 51 3.94 13.90 -8.96
C GLY A 51 5.34 14.06 -9.53
N THR A 52 5.89 15.26 -9.41
CA THR A 52 7.24 15.57 -9.88
C THR A 52 8.19 15.70 -8.71
N HIS A 53 9.11 14.75 -8.57
CA HIS A 53 10.16 14.85 -7.57
C HIS A 53 11.35 15.64 -8.15
N PRO A 54 11.95 16.61 -7.43
CA PRO A 54 13.03 17.45 -7.95
C PRO A 54 14.25 16.68 -8.48
N ILE A 55 14.51 15.48 -7.94
CA ILE A 55 15.66 14.65 -8.33
C ILE A 55 15.25 13.53 -9.31
N PHE A 56 14.07 12.93 -9.12
CA PHE A 56 13.66 11.74 -9.89
C PHE A 56 12.82 12.09 -11.12
N GLY A 57 12.37 13.34 -11.24
CA GLY A 57 11.60 13.83 -12.36
C GLY A 57 10.10 13.54 -12.24
N PRO A 58 9.35 13.70 -13.36
CA PRO A 58 7.90 13.59 -13.37
C PRO A 58 7.42 12.13 -13.23
N ASN A 59 6.17 11.96 -12.76
CA ASN A 59 5.55 10.65 -12.48
C ASN A 59 6.33 9.82 -11.45
N SER A 60 6.93 10.47 -10.47
CA SER A 60 7.60 9.84 -9.33
C SER A 60 6.59 9.51 -8.23
N LEU A 61 6.75 8.35 -7.59
CA LEU A 61 6.00 8.00 -6.38
C LEU A 61 6.45 8.91 -5.24
N LEU A 62 5.56 9.78 -4.76
CA LEU A 62 5.87 10.75 -3.70
C LEU A 62 5.45 10.24 -2.33
N TYR A 63 4.27 9.61 -2.26
CA TYR A 63 3.66 9.22 -0.99
C TYR A 63 2.85 7.94 -1.12
N ILE A 64 2.92 7.09 -0.08
CA ILE A 64 1.98 5.99 0.17
C ILE A 64 1.31 6.23 1.52
N GLY A 65 0.00 5.98 1.60
CA GLY A 65 -0.66 5.95 2.89
C GLY A 65 -1.90 5.09 2.90
N LYS A 66 -2.54 5.04 4.06
CA LYS A 66 -3.79 4.31 4.27
C LYS A 66 -4.97 5.20 4.67
N ALA A 67 -6.15 4.65 4.44
CA ALA A 67 -7.46 5.12 4.84
C ALA A 67 -8.21 3.91 5.42
N SER A 68 -7.95 3.54 6.69
CA SER A 68 -8.58 2.38 7.37
C SER A 68 -9.61 2.77 8.44
N GLU A 69 -9.49 3.98 8.99
CA GLU A 69 -10.42 4.54 10.00
C GLU A 69 -11.38 5.60 9.42
N GLN A 70 -11.05 6.12 8.25
CA GLN A 70 -11.80 7.15 7.53
C GLN A 70 -11.69 6.90 6.03
N GLU A 71 -12.68 7.37 5.27
CA GLU A 71 -12.72 7.21 3.82
C GLU A 71 -11.56 7.95 3.12
N PHE A 72 -11.19 7.48 1.93
CA PHE A 72 -10.15 8.07 1.08
C PHE A 72 -10.32 9.58 0.93
N ARG A 73 -11.54 10.08 0.65
CA ARG A 73 -11.78 11.52 0.46
C ARG A 73 -11.36 12.33 1.68
N ILE A 74 -11.70 11.87 2.89
CA ILE A 74 -11.37 12.54 4.14
C ILE A 74 -9.86 12.52 4.34
N ARG A 75 -9.21 11.40 4.00
CA ARG A 75 -7.75 11.28 4.07
C ARG A 75 -7.03 12.19 3.07
N PHE A 76 -7.55 12.36 1.86
CA PHE A 76 -6.96 13.28 0.88
C PHE A 76 -7.15 14.75 1.22
N MET A 77 -8.27 15.12 1.86
CA MET A 77 -8.44 16.48 2.37
C MET A 77 -7.35 16.87 3.38
N GLN A 78 -6.81 15.91 4.13
CA GLN A 78 -5.69 16.16 5.06
C GLN A 78 -4.37 16.46 4.33
N HIS A 79 -4.25 16.05 3.07
CA HIS A 79 -3.07 16.29 2.22
C HIS A 79 -3.17 17.57 1.38
N THR A 80 -4.34 18.24 1.35
CA THR A 80 -4.62 19.42 0.50
C THR A 80 -3.50 20.45 0.51
N ARG A 81 -2.95 20.76 1.71
CA ARG A 81 -1.96 21.83 1.88
C ARG A 81 -0.69 21.60 1.09
N TRP A 82 -0.15 20.39 1.08
CA TRP A 82 1.10 20.13 0.34
C TRP A 82 0.79 19.81 -1.12
N ILE A 83 -0.33 19.14 -1.42
CA ILE A 83 -0.78 18.91 -2.81
C ILE A 83 -0.91 20.24 -3.56
N SER A 84 -1.47 21.28 -2.92
CA SER A 84 -1.62 22.60 -3.54
C SER A 84 -0.32 23.36 -3.78
N GLN A 85 0.80 22.86 -3.26
CA GLN A 85 2.14 23.44 -3.43
C GLN A 85 2.96 22.72 -4.50
N GLU A 86 2.45 21.61 -5.03
CA GLU A 86 3.08 20.86 -6.10
C GLU A 86 3.01 21.65 -7.41
N MET A 87 4.09 21.60 -8.19
CA MET A 87 4.22 22.38 -9.43
C MET A 87 3.45 21.76 -10.60
N ASP A 88 3.24 20.46 -10.56
CA ASP A 88 2.59 19.67 -11.62
C ASP A 88 1.36 18.95 -11.09
N ASP A 89 0.53 18.46 -12.02
CA ASP A 89 -0.64 17.66 -11.71
C ASP A 89 -0.27 16.39 -10.93
N ILE A 90 -0.92 16.23 -9.77
CA ILE A 90 -0.77 15.07 -8.91
C ILE A 90 -1.74 13.98 -9.32
N LYS A 91 -1.25 12.73 -9.36
CA LYS A 91 -2.02 11.54 -9.70
C LYS A 91 -2.21 10.64 -8.49
N PHE A 92 -3.44 10.20 -8.26
CA PHE A 92 -3.82 9.33 -7.16
C PHE A 92 -4.14 7.93 -7.67
N TYR A 93 -3.65 6.91 -6.98
CA TYR A 93 -4.04 5.52 -7.18
C TYR A 93 -4.63 4.97 -5.91
N LEU A 94 -5.74 4.25 -6.02
CA LEU A 94 -6.51 3.75 -4.89
C LEU A 94 -6.50 2.22 -4.92
N GLY A 95 -5.95 1.60 -3.87
CA GLY A 95 -5.82 0.17 -3.70
C GLY A 95 -6.76 -0.36 -2.63
N ARG A 96 -7.60 -1.35 -2.98
CA ARG A 96 -8.51 -2.01 -2.04
C ARG A 96 -8.10 -3.44 -1.79
N VAL A 97 -8.13 -3.83 -0.52
CA VAL A 97 -7.92 -5.22 -0.11
C VAL A 97 -9.12 -6.03 -0.58
N MET A 98 -8.87 -7.03 -1.40
CA MET A 98 -9.86 -7.94 -1.93
C MET A 98 -10.11 -9.07 -0.93
N ASP A 99 -11.38 -9.36 -0.64
CA ASP A 99 -11.73 -10.61 0.01
C ASP A 99 -11.56 -11.76 -0.98
N LYS A 100 -10.74 -12.74 -0.61
CA LYS A 100 -10.62 -14.03 -1.29
C LYS A 100 -11.23 -15.09 -0.39
N SER A 101 -12.55 -15.14 -0.32
CA SER A 101 -13.21 -16.34 0.18
C SER A 101 -13.17 -17.42 -0.90
N GLU A 102 -12.01 -18.04 -1.12
CA GLU A 102 -11.93 -19.28 -1.90
C GLU A 102 -12.49 -20.47 -1.09
N GLU A 103 -12.57 -20.36 0.25
CA GLU A 103 -13.24 -21.35 1.12
C GLU A 103 -13.81 -20.67 2.39
N ASN A 104 -15.10 -20.32 2.42
CA ASN A 104 -15.91 -19.96 3.62
C ASN A 104 -15.36 -18.91 4.64
N PHE A 105 -14.18 -18.34 4.41
CA PHE A 105 -13.57 -17.33 5.25
C PHE A 105 -13.92 -15.95 4.70
N ARG A 106 -14.96 -15.34 5.26
CA ARG A 106 -15.22 -13.91 5.04
C ARG A 106 -14.27 -13.12 5.93
N ILE A 107 -13.52 -12.21 5.34
CA ILE A 107 -12.66 -11.31 6.10
C ILE A 107 -13.57 -10.43 6.99
N THR A 108 -13.37 -10.47 8.31
CA THR A 108 -14.09 -9.56 9.20
C THR A 108 -13.56 -8.13 9.03
N ASN A 109 -14.36 -7.12 9.40
CA ASN A 109 -13.93 -5.72 9.34
C ASN A 109 -12.61 -5.44 10.08
N GLU A 110 -12.36 -6.14 11.20
CA GLU A 110 -11.13 -6.00 11.98
C GLU A 110 -9.93 -6.55 11.20
N ILE A 111 -10.04 -7.78 10.69
CA ILE A 111 -8.98 -8.41 9.90
C ILE A 111 -8.69 -7.61 8.62
N TRP A 112 -9.73 -7.04 8.00
CA TRP A 112 -9.56 -6.21 6.83
C TRP A 112 -8.79 -4.92 7.12
N ARG A 113 -9.08 -4.25 8.24
CA ARG A 113 -8.33 -3.08 8.69
C ARG A 113 -6.87 -3.43 8.99
N ASP A 114 -6.64 -4.54 9.67
CA ASP A 114 -5.29 -5.04 9.93
C ASP A 114 -4.54 -5.31 8.63
N TYR A 115 -5.20 -5.87 7.62
CA TYR A 115 -4.60 -6.09 6.30
C TYR A 115 -4.28 -4.80 5.55
N ILE A 116 -5.13 -3.76 5.64
CA ILE A 116 -4.81 -2.43 5.10
C ILE A 116 -3.56 -1.87 5.80
N ASP A 117 -3.50 -2.00 7.12
CA ASP A 117 -2.40 -1.49 7.93
C ASP A 117 -1.08 -2.21 7.64
N ILE A 118 -1.10 -3.52 7.44
CA ILE A 118 0.07 -4.34 7.10
C ILE A 118 0.51 -4.06 5.66
N ALA A 119 -0.45 -3.94 4.74
CA ALA A 119 -0.18 -3.58 3.35
C ALA A 119 0.55 -2.25 3.21
N GLU A 120 0.05 -1.21 3.88
CA GLU A 120 0.71 0.10 3.88
C GLU A 120 2.15 0.00 4.39
N ARG A 121 2.36 -0.66 5.53
CA ARG A 121 3.68 -0.83 6.14
C ARG A 121 4.67 -1.56 5.22
N LEU A 122 4.25 -2.66 4.60
CA LEU A 122 5.10 -3.38 3.65
C LEU A 122 5.43 -2.52 2.42
N LEU A 123 4.44 -1.84 1.85
CA LEU A 123 4.66 -0.97 0.70
C LEU A 123 5.59 0.20 1.02
N LEU A 124 5.45 0.81 2.20
CA LEU A 124 6.34 1.86 2.68
C LEU A 124 7.78 1.36 2.85
N TYR A 125 7.95 0.20 3.47
CA TYR A 125 9.26 -0.43 3.67
C TYR A 125 9.97 -0.71 2.34
N TYR A 126 9.25 -1.19 1.32
CA TYR A 126 9.84 -1.52 0.03
C TYR A 126 10.06 -0.32 -0.88
N CYS A 127 9.11 0.60 -0.93
CA CYS A 127 9.10 1.67 -1.93
C CYS A 127 9.81 2.93 -1.44
N CYS A 128 9.96 3.10 -0.11
CA CYS A 128 10.58 4.25 0.54
C CYS A 128 10.24 5.61 -0.12
N PRO A 129 8.95 5.98 -0.25
CA PRO A 129 8.58 7.22 -0.92
C PRO A 129 9.16 8.44 -0.21
N PRO A 130 9.61 9.48 -0.94
CA PRO A 130 10.37 10.59 -0.38
C PRO A 130 9.57 11.43 0.63
N TYR A 131 8.24 11.50 0.50
CA TYR A 131 7.41 12.34 1.39
C TYR A 131 6.86 11.58 2.59
N ASN A 132 7.18 10.29 2.73
CA ASN A 132 6.85 9.48 3.90
C ASN A 132 7.92 9.64 5.01
N SER A 133 8.32 10.87 5.32
CA SER A 133 9.44 11.17 6.22
C SER A 133 9.26 10.63 7.66
N ALA A 134 8.02 10.43 8.12
CA ALA A 134 7.71 9.80 9.41
C ALA A 134 7.84 8.26 9.42
N SER A 135 7.90 7.62 8.24
CA SER A 135 7.89 6.16 8.08
C SER A 135 9.29 5.53 8.03
N LEU A 136 10.35 6.33 8.15
CA LEU A 136 11.76 5.89 8.06
C LEU A 136 12.21 4.94 9.19
N ASN A 137 11.36 4.67 10.18
CA ASN A 137 11.64 3.80 11.33
C ASN A 137 10.94 2.43 11.27
N LEU A 138 10.38 2.03 10.13
CA LEU A 138 9.77 0.71 9.99
C LEU A 138 10.85 -0.38 10.06
N LYS A 139 10.89 -1.11 11.18
CA LYS A 139 11.78 -2.26 11.39
C LYS A 139 11.00 -3.58 11.26
N LYS A 140 11.72 -4.70 11.12
CA LYS A 140 11.14 -6.05 11.00
C LYS A 140 10.15 -6.39 12.13
N GLU A 141 10.41 -5.91 13.35
CA GLU A 141 9.53 -6.15 14.50
C GLU A 141 8.11 -5.58 14.29
N ALA A 142 7.93 -4.67 13.33
CA ALA A 142 6.62 -4.10 12.98
C ALA A 142 5.63 -5.10 12.36
N PHE A 143 6.10 -6.30 11.95
CA PHE A 143 5.28 -7.36 11.35
C PHE A 143 5.13 -8.61 12.24
N GLY A 144 5.74 -8.61 13.43
CA GLY A 144 5.65 -9.76 14.35
C GLY A 144 6.33 -11.02 13.81
N ASN A 145 5.75 -12.19 14.14
CA ASN A 145 6.27 -13.52 13.74
C ASN A 145 5.55 -14.11 12.52
N ASP A 146 4.65 -13.35 11.90
CA ASP A 146 3.86 -13.81 10.76
C ASP A 146 4.47 -13.37 9.44
N ASP A 147 4.26 -14.20 8.41
CA ASP A 147 4.76 -13.97 7.07
C ASP A 147 3.63 -13.38 6.22
N TYR A 148 3.84 -12.18 5.73
CA TYR A 148 2.85 -11.43 4.95
C TYR A 148 3.33 -11.27 3.52
N PHE A 149 2.40 -11.48 2.59
CA PHE A 149 2.58 -11.24 1.16
C PHE A 149 1.52 -10.28 0.67
N VAL A 150 1.94 -9.19 0.05
CA VAL A 150 1.03 -8.24 -0.59
C VAL A 150 1.18 -8.39 -2.10
N LEU A 151 0.10 -8.81 -2.76
CA LEU A 151 0.02 -8.89 -4.22
C LEU A 151 -0.75 -7.69 -4.79
N ASN A 152 -0.08 -6.90 -5.62
CA ASN A 152 -0.61 -5.69 -6.23
C ASN A 152 -1.09 -5.96 -7.66
N TYR A 153 -2.40 -5.91 -7.86
CA TYR A 153 -3.06 -6.12 -9.16
C TYR A 153 -3.71 -4.85 -9.70
N GLY A 154 -4.05 -4.86 -10.98
CA GLY A 154 -4.70 -3.74 -11.64
C GLY A 154 -3.73 -2.60 -11.92
N LYS A 155 -4.19 -1.36 -11.78
CA LYS A 155 -3.43 -0.16 -12.13
C LYS A 155 -2.47 0.26 -11.02
N LYS A 156 -1.52 -0.62 -10.67
CA LYS A 156 -0.58 -0.41 -9.56
C LYS A 156 0.48 0.68 -9.80
N ALA A 157 0.57 1.26 -11.00
CA ALA A 157 1.66 2.15 -11.39
C ALA A 157 3.05 1.48 -11.18
N SER A 158 3.99 2.16 -10.53
CA SER A 158 5.39 1.71 -10.45
C SER A 158 5.72 0.76 -9.30
N ILE A 159 4.82 0.56 -8.32
CA ILE A 159 5.11 -0.36 -7.19
C ILE A 159 5.28 -1.82 -7.67
N PRO A 160 6.02 -2.68 -6.95
CA PRO A 160 6.20 -4.08 -7.32
C PRO A 160 4.88 -4.85 -7.38
N TYR A 161 4.86 -5.92 -8.19
CA TYR A 161 3.71 -6.83 -8.23
C TYR A 161 3.53 -7.57 -6.90
N GLU A 162 4.62 -7.89 -6.22
CA GLU A 162 4.64 -8.57 -4.94
C GLU A 162 5.64 -7.91 -4.01
N VAL A 163 5.27 -7.76 -2.74
CA VAL A 163 6.18 -7.42 -1.64
C VAL A 163 5.89 -8.35 -0.45
N SER A 164 6.90 -8.71 0.33
CA SER A 164 6.73 -9.66 1.44
C SER A 164 7.60 -9.36 2.66
N SER A 165 7.18 -9.81 3.84
CA SER A 165 8.00 -9.70 5.06
C SER A 165 9.16 -10.71 5.10
N LEU A 166 9.22 -11.65 4.14
CA LEU A 166 10.19 -12.75 4.09
C LEU A 166 11.62 -12.35 3.76
N HIS A 167 11.87 -11.12 3.33
CA HIS A 167 13.22 -10.67 2.96
C HIS A 167 14.09 -10.44 4.20
N HIS A 168 14.51 -11.53 4.83
CA HIS A 168 15.64 -11.57 5.75
C HIS A 168 16.42 -12.89 5.73
N THR A 169 15.99 -13.94 5.03
CA THR A 169 16.79 -15.18 4.99
C THR A 169 18.11 -15.00 4.23
N LEU A 170 18.16 -14.08 3.24
CA LEU A 170 19.39 -13.82 2.47
C LEU A 170 20.37 -12.87 3.20
N GLY A 171 19.89 -11.83 3.89
CA GLY A 171 20.74 -10.94 4.70
C GLY A 171 21.32 -11.66 5.92
N LEU A 172 20.55 -12.55 6.56
CA LEU A 172 21.07 -13.41 7.65
C LEU A 172 22.11 -14.43 7.16
N LEU A 173 22.04 -14.87 5.90
CA LEU A 173 23.07 -15.73 5.30
C LEU A 173 24.36 -14.95 4.97
N GLU A 174 24.27 -13.65 4.67
CA GLU A 174 25.44 -12.79 4.48
C GLU A 174 26.09 -12.40 5.81
N ASP A 175 25.30 -11.99 6.81
CA ASP A 175 25.80 -11.69 8.16
C ASP A 175 26.43 -12.92 8.84
N GLN A 176 25.88 -14.12 8.62
CA GLN A 176 26.49 -15.36 9.13
C GLN A 176 27.78 -15.74 8.39
N LYS A 177 27.94 -15.41 7.11
CA LYS A 177 29.20 -15.62 6.38
C LYS A 177 30.30 -14.71 6.91
N GLU A 178 29.99 -13.46 7.25
CA GLU A 178 30.95 -12.53 7.84
C GLU A 178 31.36 -12.95 9.26
N TYR A 179 30.39 -13.40 10.08
CA TYR A 179 30.64 -13.94 11.41
C TYR A 179 31.49 -15.23 11.40
N LEU A 180 31.26 -16.12 10.43
CA LEU A 180 32.08 -17.33 10.24
C LEU A 180 33.50 -16.98 9.74
N PHE A 181 33.66 -16.01 8.85
CA PHE A 181 34.98 -15.59 8.36
C PHE A 181 35.88 -15.00 9.46
N LEU A 182 35.31 -14.27 10.42
CA LEU A 182 36.04 -13.69 11.55
C LEU A 182 36.44 -14.76 12.59
N LYS A 183 35.65 -15.83 12.73
CA LYS A 183 35.91 -16.89 13.72
C LYS A 183 37.04 -17.85 13.33
N TYR A 184 37.40 -17.93 12.04
CA TYR A 184 38.49 -18.78 11.54
C TYR A 184 39.79 -18.02 11.19
N LYS A 185 39.89 -16.75 11.60
CA LYS A 185 41.14 -15.95 11.53
C LYS A 185 41.78 -15.67 12.89
N GLY A 186 41.36 -16.37 13.94
CA GLY A 186 41.99 -16.37 15.28
C GLY A 186 42.79 -17.64 15.52
#